data_AF-A0A6P0RRH0-F1
#
_entry.id   AF-A0A6P0RRH0-F1
#
_cell.length_a   1.000
_cell.length_b   1.000
_cell.length_c   1.000
_cell.angle_alpha   90.00
_cell.angle_beta   90.00
_cell.angle_gamma   90.00
#
_symmetry.space_group_name_H-M   'P 1'
#
loop_
_entity.id
_entity.type
_entity.pdbx_description
1 polymer ?
#
loop_
_entity_poly.entity_id
_entity_poly.type
_entity_poly.pdbx_seq_one_letter_code
_entity_poly.pdbx_strand_id
1 'polypeptide(L)'
;NIPCGVIAAPIHIQDFPIGYKPFLGYEGTNQVADLVYNSFTLGMEDHLLEIFGGHDTKEVIHKGMSADSDLNWNKEAKAELNKVPGFVRGKVKRNTEKFARERDISEITLEVMYAAKEAVGA
;
A
#
# COMPACT_ATOMS: atom_id res chain seq x y z
N ASN A 1 10.50 -11.94 4.12
CA ASN A 1 9.65 -12.13 5.31
C ASN A 1 8.34 -12.73 4.82
N ILE A 2 7.87 -13.89 5.32
CA ILE A 2 6.61 -14.50 4.83
C ILE A 2 5.60 -14.43 5.98
N PRO A 3 4.43 -13.80 5.79
CA PRO A 3 3.40 -13.77 6.83
C PRO A 3 2.91 -15.19 7.13
N CYS A 4 2.67 -15.48 8.40
CA CYS A 4 2.26 -16.81 8.84
C CYS A 4 1.17 -16.74 9.91
N GLY A 5 0.22 -17.67 9.83
CA GLY A 5 -0.79 -17.92 10.85
C GLY A 5 -0.52 -19.24 11.56
N VAL A 6 -0.63 -19.27 12.88
CA VAL A 6 -0.42 -20.48 13.70
C VAL A 6 -1.69 -21.34 13.66
N ILE A 7 -1.55 -22.61 13.27
CA ILE A 7 -2.69 -23.54 13.13
C ILE A 7 -2.57 -24.80 14.00
N ALA A 8 -1.39 -25.06 14.56
CA ALA A 8 -1.10 -26.28 15.32
C ALA A 8 0.04 -26.04 16.31
N ALA A 9 0.14 -26.92 17.32
CA ALA A 9 1.29 -26.96 18.22
C ALA A 9 2.59 -27.29 17.47
N PRO A 10 3.76 -26.79 17.91
CA PRO A 10 4.00 -26.02 19.14
C PRO A 10 3.55 -24.56 19.05
N ILE A 11 2.96 -24.07 20.14
CA ILE A 11 2.32 -22.74 20.24
C ILE A 11 2.84 -21.96 21.45
N HIS A 12 2.60 -20.63 21.47
CA HIS A 12 3.00 -19.74 22.57
C HIS A 12 1.80 -19.11 23.26
N ILE A 13 2.04 -18.29 24.29
CA ILE A 13 0.98 -17.64 25.09
C ILE A 13 -0.02 -16.82 24.26
N GLN A 14 0.39 -16.33 23.08
CA GLN A 14 -0.48 -15.61 22.15
C GLN A 14 -1.60 -16.47 21.56
N ASP A 15 -1.39 -17.79 21.47
CA ASP A 15 -2.36 -18.77 20.95
C ASP A 15 -3.34 -19.27 22.02
N PHE A 16 -3.24 -18.76 23.27
CA PHE A 16 -4.19 -19.00 24.36
C PHE A 16 -4.97 -17.72 24.70
N PRO A 17 -5.82 -17.22 23.78
CA PRO A 17 -6.59 -16.02 24.02
C PRO A 17 -7.66 -16.26 25.10
N ILE A 18 -7.94 -15.23 25.91
CA ILE A 18 -9.09 -15.22 26.82
C ILE A 18 -10.41 -15.15 26.03
N GLY A 19 -10.36 -14.54 24.83
CA GLY A 19 -11.51 -14.46 23.92
C GLY A 19 -11.84 -15.79 23.24
N TYR A 20 -13.11 -15.97 22.87
CA TYR A 20 -13.59 -17.17 22.19
C TYR A 20 -13.07 -17.22 20.75
N LYS A 21 -12.07 -18.09 20.50
CA LYS A 21 -11.46 -18.31 19.18
C LYS A 21 -11.36 -19.81 18.83
N PRO A 22 -12.48 -20.50 18.58
CA PRO A 22 -12.46 -21.90 18.20
C PRO A 22 -11.89 -22.06 16.78
N PHE A 23 -11.34 -23.24 16.48
CA PHE A 23 -11.00 -23.64 15.10
C PHE A 23 -12.11 -24.46 14.42
N LEU A 24 -13.07 -24.97 15.20
CA LEU A 24 -14.12 -25.88 14.75
C LEU A 24 -15.51 -25.24 14.86
N GLY A 25 -16.45 -25.77 14.08
CA GLY A 25 -17.84 -25.29 14.01
C GLY A 25 -17.97 -24.01 13.19
N TYR A 26 -19.20 -23.49 13.09
CA TYR A 26 -19.50 -22.29 12.28
C TYR A 26 -18.70 -21.06 12.74
N GLU A 27 -18.55 -20.84 14.03
CA GLU A 27 -17.72 -19.74 14.51
C GLU A 27 -16.23 -19.98 14.23
N GLY A 28 -15.78 -21.23 14.28
CA GLY A 28 -14.40 -21.56 13.91
C GLY A 28 -14.09 -21.27 12.45
N THR A 29 -15.07 -21.46 11.56
CA THR A 29 -14.89 -21.08 10.14
C THR A 29 -14.68 -19.57 9.98
N ASN A 30 -15.32 -18.72 10.79
CA ASN A 30 -15.09 -17.28 10.77
C ASN A 30 -13.65 -16.95 11.23
N GLN A 31 -13.22 -17.54 12.35
CA GLN A 31 -11.88 -17.32 12.90
C GLN A 31 -10.76 -17.76 11.94
N VAL A 32 -10.93 -18.91 11.28
CA VAL A 32 -9.97 -19.41 10.28
C VAL A 32 -9.95 -18.52 9.04
N ALA A 33 -11.12 -18.06 8.57
CA ALA A 33 -11.20 -17.15 7.43
C ALA A 33 -10.46 -15.83 7.72
N ASP A 34 -10.66 -15.26 8.90
CA ASP A 34 -9.95 -14.05 9.34
C ASP A 34 -8.44 -14.28 9.45
N LEU A 35 -8.00 -15.40 10.01
CA LEU A 35 -6.58 -15.76 10.10
C LEU A 35 -5.90 -15.80 8.72
N VAL A 36 -6.56 -16.45 7.76
CA VAL A 36 -6.07 -16.56 6.38
C VAL A 36 -6.04 -15.19 5.71
N TYR A 37 -7.16 -14.46 5.75
CA TYR A 37 -7.27 -13.15 5.10
C TYR A 37 -6.24 -12.16 5.63
N ASN A 38 -6.07 -12.10 6.94
CA ASN A 38 -5.11 -11.20 7.58
C ASN A 38 -3.66 -11.57 7.24
N SER A 39 -3.34 -12.86 7.17
CA SER A 39 -1.99 -13.30 6.77
C SER A 39 -1.64 -12.85 5.35
N PHE A 40 -2.57 -12.99 4.40
CA PHE A 40 -2.35 -12.54 3.02
C PHE A 40 -2.33 -11.02 2.89
N THR A 41 -3.27 -10.33 3.54
CA THR A 41 -3.37 -8.87 3.49
C THR A 41 -2.11 -8.22 4.08
N LEU A 42 -1.62 -8.73 5.21
CA LEU A 42 -0.37 -8.26 5.79
C LEU A 42 0.82 -8.41 4.83
N GLY A 43 0.94 -9.55 4.14
CA GLY A 43 1.99 -9.75 3.14
C GLY A 43 1.88 -8.81 1.95
N MET A 44 0.66 -8.56 1.46
CA MET A 44 0.42 -7.61 0.38
C MET A 44 0.74 -6.18 0.81
N GLU A 45 0.34 -5.77 2.01
CA GLU A 45 0.62 -4.45 2.56
C GLU A 45 2.12 -4.23 2.73
N ASP A 46 2.84 -5.18 3.33
CA ASP A 46 4.30 -5.10 3.52
C ASP A 46 5.03 -4.97 2.17
N HIS A 47 4.68 -5.83 1.20
CA HIS A 47 5.26 -5.79 -0.14
C HIS A 47 4.94 -4.49 -0.89
N LEU A 48 3.70 -3.99 -0.80
CA LEU A 48 3.33 -2.70 -1.40
C LEU A 48 4.08 -1.55 -0.73
N LEU A 49 4.24 -1.59 0.58
CA LEU A 49 5.02 -0.61 1.32
C LEU A 49 6.49 -0.64 0.91
N GLU A 50 7.12 -1.80 0.74
CA GLU A 50 8.49 -1.91 0.22
C GLU A 50 8.61 -1.31 -1.20
N ILE A 51 7.74 -1.71 -2.13
CA ILE A 51 7.74 -1.19 -3.52
C ILE A 51 7.57 0.33 -3.55
N PHE A 52 6.66 0.84 -2.72
CA PHE A 52 6.40 2.26 -2.64
C PHE A 52 7.22 2.93 -1.53
N GLY A 53 8.31 2.32 -1.04
CA GLY A 53 9.32 2.88 -0.13
C GLY A 53 8.81 3.40 1.23
N GLY A 54 7.96 2.66 1.93
CA GLY A 54 7.23 3.11 3.11
C GLY A 54 7.35 2.17 4.32
N HIS A 55 8.45 2.24 5.06
CA HIS A 55 8.48 1.92 6.49
C HIS A 55 9.15 3.02 7.34
N ASP A 56 9.90 3.93 6.70
CA ASP A 56 10.53 5.09 7.35
C ASP A 56 10.01 6.41 6.77
N THR A 57 9.08 7.05 7.47
CA THR A 57 8.66 8.45 7.22
C THR A 57 9.49 9.45 8.03
N LYS A 58 10.69 9.05 8.50
CA LYS A 58 11.61 9.95 9.20
C LYS A 58 12.46 10.82 8.28
N GLU A 59 12.50 10.54 6.97
CA GLU A 59 13.08 11.49 6.03
C GLU A 59 12.09 12.62 5.72
N VAL A 60 12.10 13.57 6.64
CA VAL A 60 11.97 14.99 6.40
C VAL A 60 10.68 15.41 5.69
N ILE A 61 9.66 15.67 6.51
CA ILE A 61 8.61 16.65 6.21
C ILE A 61 9.29 18.03 6.15
N HIS A 62 10.04 18.32 5.07
CA HIS A 62 10.28 19.70 4.70
C HIS A 62 8.94 20.22 4.18
N LYS A 63 8.20 20.85 5.09
CA LYS A 63 7.01 21.66 4.81
C LYS A 63 7.42 22.96 4.10
N GLY A 64 8.15 22.83 3.00
CA GLY A 64 8.64 23.95 2.21
C GLY A 64 9.13 23.42 0.88
N MET A 65 8.58 23.97 -0.21
CA MET A 65 8.76 23.58 -1.62
C MET A 65 7.87 22.38 -2.00
N SER A 66 6.63 22.56 -2.46
CA SER A 66 6.15 23.51 -3.45
C SER A 66 4.65 23.73 -3.27
N ALA A 67 4.25 24.99 -3.27
CA ALA A 67 2.86 25.42 -3.45
C ALA A 67 2.21 24.66 -4.63
N ASP A 68 1.04 24.08 -4.38
CA ASP A 68 -0.23 24.38 -5.05
C ASP A 68 -0.27 24.62 -6.57
N SER A 69 0.67 24.04 -7.33
CA SER A 69 0.46 23.81 -8.76
C SER A 69 0.02 22.36 -8.91
N ASP A 70 -1.28 22.11 -8.72
CA ASP A 70 -1.93 20.91 -9.24
C ASP A 70 -1.58 20.86 -10.74
N LEU A 71 -0.66 19.97 -11.12
CA LEU A 71 -0.43 19.66 -12.53
C LEU A 71 -1.76 19.24 -13.13
N ASN A 72 -2.01 19.56 -14.40
CA ASN A 72 -3.29 19.22 -14.99
C ASN A 72 -3.32 17.70 -15.20
N TRP A 73 -4.13 16.99 -14.42
CA TRP A 73 -4.32 15.55 -14.58
C TRP A 73 -5.47 15.29 -15.54
N ASN A 74 -5.21 14.53 -16.61
CA ASN A 74 -6.26 14.07 -17.51
C ASN A 74 -7.25 13.17 -16.74
N LYS A 75 -8.52 13.16 -17.17
CA LYS A 75 -9.61 12.38 -16.58
C LYS A 75 -9.28 10.90 -16.44
N GLU A 76 -8.61 10.34 -17.44
CA GLU A 76 -8.18 8.93 -17.44
C GLU A 76 -7.12 8.66 -16.37
N ALA A 77 -6.11 9.52 -16.27
CA ALA A 77 -5.06 9.42 -15.25
C ALA A 77 -5.62 9.59 -13.83
N LYS A 78 -6.58 10.51 -13.62
CA LYS A 78 -7.29 10.64 -12.33
C LYS A 78 -8.08 9.39 -11.98
N ALA A 79 -8.76 8.79 -12.96
CA ALA A 79 -9.51 7.56 -12.75
C ALA A 79 -8.59 6.39 -12.36
N GLU A 80 -7.43 6.28 -13.00
CA GLU A 80 -6.43 5.25 -12.67
C GLU A 80 -5.82 5.49 -11.28
N LEU A 81 -5.48 6.74 -10.95
CA LEU A 81 -4.99 7.12 -9.62
C LEU A 81 -6.01 6.78 -8.52
N ASN A 82 -7.31 6.89 -8.79
CA ASN A 82 -8.35 6.53 -7.83
C ASN A 82 -8.47 5.02 -7.58
N LYS A 83 -8.01 4.16 -8.49
CA LYS A 83 -7.93 2.71 -8.26
C LYS A 83 -6.81 2.33 -7.29
N VAL A 84 -5.81 3.20 -7.12
CA VAL A 84 -4.71 3.01 -6.17
C VAL A 84 -5.26 3.05 -4.73
N PRO A 85 -4.89 2.09 -3.86
CA PRO A 85 -5.29 2.09 -2.46
C PRO A 85 -4.94 3.39 -1.74
N GLY A 86 -5.82 3.87 -0.86
CA GLY A 86 -5.72 5.22 -0.28
C GLY A 86 -4.40 5.50 0.45
N PHE A 87 -3.83 4.50 1.12
CA PHE A 87 -2.59 4.63 1.89
C PHE A 87 -1.33 4.84 1.02
N VAL A 88 -1.33 4.41 -0.25
CA VAL A 88 -0.24 4.66 -1.21
C VAL A 88 -0.58 5.72 -2.25
N ARG A 89 -1.86 6.03 -2.46
CA ARG A 89 -2.33 6.97 -3.50
C ARG A 89 -1.65 8.34 -3.42
N GLY A 90 -1.49 8.90 -2.22
CA GLY A 90 -0.83 10.20 -2.04
C GLY A 90 0.64 10.20 -2.44
N LYS A 91 1.35 9.08 -2.20
CA LYS A 91 2.74 8.91 -2.61
C LYS A 91 2.87 8.72 -4.11
N VAL A 92 1.99 7.92 -4.71
CA VAL A 92 1.91 7.77 -6.17
C VAL A 92 1.67 9.12 -6.85
N LYS A 93 0.69 9.92 -6.38
CA LYS A 93 0.43 11.27 -6.89
C LYS A 93 1.71 12.13 -6.87
N ARG A 94 2.38 12.22 -5.72
CA ARG A 94 3.61 13.01 -5.57
C ARG A 94 4.76 12.52 -6.45
N ASN A 95 4.95 11.22 -6.57
CA ASN A 95 6.00 10.64 -7.41
C ASN A 95 5.74 10.91 -8.90
N THR A 96 4.50 10.76 -9.36
CA THR A 96 4.12 11.09 -10.74
C THR A 96 4.28 12.58 -11.03
N GLU A 97 3.88 13.46 -10.11
CA GLU A 97 4.05 14.91 -10.26
C GLU A 97 5.51 15.33 -10.27
N LYS A 98 6.34 14.71 -9.41
CA LYS A 98 7.79 14.91 -9.42
C LYS A 98 8.41 14.49 -10.75
N PHE A 99 8.06 13.30 -11.24
CA PHE A 99 8.53 12.77 -12.53
C PHE A 99 8.15 13.67 -13.71
N ALA A 100 6.93 14.21 -13.70
CA ALA A 100 6.45 15.13 -14.72
C ALA A 100 7.23 16.46 -14.69
N ARG A 101 7.47 17.03 -13.50
CA ARG A 101 8.25 18.28 -13.34
C ARG A 101 9.70 18.12 -13.79
N GLU A 102 10.34 17.00 -13.49
CA GLU A 102 11.72 16.72 -13.91
C GLU A 102 11.88 16.60 -15.44
N ARG A 103 10.77 16.39 -16.17
CA ARG A 103 10.74 16.25 -17.63
C ARG A 103 9.99 17.39 -18.32
N ASP A 104 9.69 18.46 -17.59
CA ASP A 104 8.94 19.63 -18.07
C ASP A 104 7.57 19.27 -18.71
N ILE A 105 6.91 18.23 -18.18
CA ILE A 105 5.59 17.78 -18.62
C ILE A 105 4.51 18.54 -17.85
N SER A 106 3.65 19.26 -18.57
CA SER A 106 2.60 20.11 -17.99
C SER A 106 1.26 19.39 -17.73
N GLU A 107 0.99 18.31 -18.46
CA GLU A 107 -0.23 17.50 -18.32
C GLU A 107 0.11 16.04 -17.98
N ILE A 108 -0.48 15.52 -16.90
CA ILE A 108 -0.31 14.14 -16.48
C ILE A 108 -1.34 13.29 -17.21
N THR A 109 -0.88 12.61 -18.25
CA THR A 109 -1.62 11.58 -18.98
C THR A 109 -1.40 10.21 -18.37
N LEU A 110 -2.17 9.22 -18.83
CA LEU A 110 -2.03 7.83 -18.40
C LEU A 110 -0.63 7.27 -18.72
N GLU A 111 -0.06 7.66 -19.86
CA GLU A 111 1.30 7.29 -20.28
C GLU A 111 2.36 7.83 -19.32
N VAL A 112 2.25 9.09 -18.92
CA VAL A 112 3.17 9.73 -17.96
C VAL A 112 3.09 9.04 -16.60
N MET A 113 1.89 8.65 -16.17
CA MET A 113 1.69 7.90 -14.94
C MET A 113 2.38 6.52 -14.97
N TYR A 114 2.28 5.79 -16.09
CA TYR A 114 2.96 4.50 -16.25
C TYR A 114 4.48 4.65 -16.36
N ALA A 115 4.97 5.62 -17.13
CA ALA A 115 6.40 5.93 -17.24
C ALA A 115 7.00 6.30 -15.87
N ALA A 116 6.26 7.06 -15.04
CA ALA A 116 6.67 7.37 -13.68
C ALA A 116 6.73 6.13 -12.79
N LYS A 117 5.78 5.19 -12.94
CA LYS A 117 5.78 3.92 -12.20
C LYS A 117 7.00 3.07 -12.56
N GLU A 118 7.33 2.95 -13.85
CA GLU A 118 8.50 2.19 -14.31
C GLU A 118 9.81 2.80 -13.81
N ALA A 119 9.93 4.13 -13.79
CA ALA A 119 11.12 4.82 -13.31
C ALA A 119 11.36 4.69 -11.79
N VAL A 120 10.32 4.40 -11.01
CA VAL A 120 10.43 4.16 -9.55
C VAL A 120 10.70 2.68 -9.23
N GLY A 121 10.38 1.78 -10.16
CA GLY A 121 10.60 0.34 -10.02
C GLY A 121 11.99 -0.14 -10.47
N ALA A 122 12.89 0.77 -10.85
CA ALA A 122 14.31 0.54 -11.14
C ALA A 122 15.17 1.07 -9.99
#